data_AF-A0A2G9S9M2-F1
#
_entry.id   AF-A0A2G9S9M2-F1
#
_cell.length_a   1.000
_cell.length_b   1.000
_cell.length_c   1.000
_cell.angle_alpha   90.00
_cell.angle_beta   90.00
_cell.angle_gamma   90.00
#
_symmetry.space_group_name_H-M   'P 1'
#
loop_
_entity.id
_entity.type
_entity.pdbx_description
1 polymer ?
#
loop_
_entity_poly.entity_id
_entity_poly.type
_entity_poly.pdbx_seq_one_letter_code
_entity_poly.pdbx_strand_id
1 'polypeptide(L)'
;MFSVPGVYELVTYMFKPGGPAVWGQAFKAAISTHVHNGYANLVGIFNTEYGLINQVHVLWWNENADSRAAGRHVAHEDARVVAAVRESVRFLDSQRNALLIPAPFSPLK
;
A
#
# COMPACT_ATOMS: atom_id res chain seq x y z
N MET A 1 -0.93 17.93 4.59
CA MET A 1 -0.72 17.53 6.00
C MET A 1 -2.10 17.17 6.54
N PHE A 2 -2.31 15.93 7.00
CA PHE A 2 -3.62 15.50 7.51
C PHE A 2 -3.92 16.30 8.80
N SER A 3 -5.13 16.82 8.96
CA SER A 3 -5.47 17.68 10.11
C SER A 3 -5.91 16.88 11.34
N VAL A 4 -5.91 15.55 11.27
CA VAL A 4 -6.42 14.65 12.30
C VAL A 4 -5.43 13.49 12.49
N PRO A 5 -5.07 13.14 13.75
CA PRO A 5 -4.31 11.94 14.03
C PRO A 5 -5.06 10.71 13.55
N GLY A 6 -4.39 9.91 12.72
CA GLY A 6 -4.94 8.66 12.20
C GLY A 6 -3.97 7.50 12.39
N VAL A 7 -4.34 6.36 11.82
CA VAL A 7 -3.54 5.14 11.83
C VAL A 7 -2.88 4.95 10.46
N TYR A 8 -1.72 4.31 10.47
CA TYR A 8 -0.98 4.02 9.25
C TYR A 8 -0.95 2.51 8.98
N GLU A 9 -1.06 2.12 7.72
CA GLU A 9 -0.76 0.76 7.29
C GLU A 9 0.51 0.77 6.47
N LEU A 10 1.54 0.06 6.94
CA LEU A 10 2.74 -0.21 6.17
C LEU A 10 2.61 -1.58 5.53
N VAL A 11 2.44 -1.61 4.20
CA VAL A 11 2.45 -2.85 3.43
C VAL A 11 3.83 -3.03 2.82
N THR A 12 4.42 -4.21 2.97
CA THR A 12 5.70 -4.60 2.37
C THR A 12 5.46 -5.73 1.39
N TYR A 13 5.86 -5.52 0.15
CA TYR A 13 5.79 -6.48 -0.95
C TYR A 13 7.19 -6.99 -1.23
N MET A 14 7.36 -8.32 -1.26
CA MET A 14 8.54 -8.96 -1.83
C MET A 14 8.24 -9.32 -3.28
N PHE A 15 8.91 -8.63 -4.20
CA PHE A 15 8.79 -8.91 -5.62
C PHE A 15 9.79 -9.97 -6.05
N LYS A 16 9.41 -10.73 -7.09
CA LYS A 16 10.33 -11.57 -7.85
C LYS A 16 11.46 -10.69 -8.43
N PRO A 17 12.68 -11.23 -8.55
CA PRO A 17 13.78 -10.54 -9.22
C PRO A 17 13.43 -10.13 -10.66
N GLY A 18 14.06 -9.05 -11.14
CA GLY A 18 13.79 -8.47 -12.47
C GLY A 18 13.48 -6.97 -12.41
N GLY A 19 13.20 -6.46 -11.21
CA GLY A 19 13.06 -5.02 -10.94
C GLY A 19 11.83 -4.36 -11.58
N PRO A 20 11.69 -3.04 -11.41
CA PRO A 20 10.51 -2.29 -11.84
C PRO A 20 10.19 -2.38 -13.34
N ALA A 21 11.18 -2.69 -14.19
CA ALA A 21 10.94 -2.90 -15.61
C ALA A 21 9.98 -4.07 -15.89
N VAL A 22 9.96 -5.08 -15.00
CA VAL A 22 9.11 -6.27 -15.14
C VAL A 22 7.74 -6.05 -14.52
N TRP A 23 7.67 -5.50 -13.31
CA TRP A 23 6.44 -5.45 -12.51
C TRP A 23 5.90 -4.04 -12.25
N GLY A 24 6.66 -3.00 -12.57
CA GLY A 24 6.38 -1.62 -12.16
C GLY A 24 5.06 -1.06 -12.71
N GLN A 25 4.71 -1.38 -13.97
CA GLN A 25 3.45 -0.93 -14.56
C GLN A 25 2.24 -1.61 -13.90
N ALA A 26 2.30 -2.93 -13.68
CA ALA A 26 1.22 -3.67 -13.03
C ALA A 26 1.04 -3.22 -11.57
N PHE A 27 2.14 -3.03 -10.85
CA PHE A 27 2.10 -2.50 -9.49
C PHE A 27 1.54 -1.09 -9.42
N LYS A 28 2.00 -0.18 -10.31
CA LYS A 28 1.47 1.18 -10.40
C LYS A 28 -0.03 1.17 -10.67
N ALA A 29 -0.51 0.32 -11.58
CA ALA A 29 -1.93 0.18 -11.85
C ALA A 29 -2.73 -0.24 -10.62
N ALA A 30 -2.25 -1.25 -9.87
CA ALA A 30 -2.89 -1.66 -8.62
C ALA A 30 -2.96 -0.51 -7.61
N ILE A 31 -1.85 0.18 -7.34
CA ILE A 31 -1.83 1.31 -6.41
C ILE A 31 -2.74 2.45 -6.87
N SER A 32 -2.73 2.80 -8.15
CA SER A 32 -3.60 3.85 -8.69
C SER A 32 -5.08 3.52 -8.54
N THR A 33 -5.49 2.26 -8.70
CA THR A 33 -6.89 1.86 -8.47
C THR A 33 -7.30 1.99 -7.00
N HIS A 34 -6.41 1.70 -6.05
CA HIS A 34 -6.66 1.96 -4.63
C HIS A 34 -6.83 3.46 -4.35
N VAL A 35 -5.93 4.31 -4.88
CA VAL A 35 -5.97 5.76 -4.66
C VAL A 35 -7.22 6.41 -5.25
N HIS A 36 -7.62 6.03 -6.47
CA HIS A 36 -8.78 6.64 -7.13
C HIS A 36 -10.11 6.38 -6.43
N ASN A 37 -10.22 5.30 -5.66
CA ASN A 37 -11.44 4.96 -4.95
C ASN A 37 -11.60 5.70 -3.61
N GLY A 38 -10.59 6.48 -3.18
CA GLY A 38 -10.72 7.43 -2.07
C GLY A 38 -10.84 6.84 -0.66
N TYR A 39 -10.83 5.51 -0.49
CA TYR A 39 -10.94 4.88 0.82
C TYR A 39 -9.60 4.73 1.55
N ALA A 40 -8.47 4.97 0.87
CA ALA A 40 -7.13 4.90 1.46
C ALA A 40 -6.29 6.07 0.96
N ASN A 41 -5.59 6.74 1.87
CA ASN A 41 -4.77 7.89 1.52
C ASN A 41 -3.31 7.47 1.41
N LEU A 42 -2.73 7.60 0.21
CA LEU A 42 -1.33 7.24 -0.03
C LEU A 42 -0.40 8.28 0.60
N VAL A 43 0.47 7.83 1.50
CA VAL A 43 1.51 8.67 2.12
C VAL A 43 2.80 8.59 1.34
N GLY A 44 3.18 7.39 0.90
CA GLY A 44 4.41 7.20 0.14
C GLY A 44 4.61 5.76 -0.33
N ILE A 45 5.47 5.64 -1.33
CA ILE A 45 5.94 4.37 -1.90
C ILE A 45 7.46 4.42 -1.89
N PHE A 46 8.10 3.38 -1.37
CA PHE A 46 9.54 3.32 -1.17
C PHE A 46 10.05 1.96 -1.66
N ASN A 47 11.25 1.91 -2.22
CA ASN A 47 11.96 0.66 -2.52
C ASN A 47 13.19 0.52 -1.62
N THR A 48 13.56 -0.73 -1.33
CA THR A 48 14.78 -1.01 -0.57
C THR A 48 16.00 -0.90 -1.48
N GLU A 49 16.87 0.07 -1.18
CA GLU A 49 18.19 0.22 -1.83
C GLU A 49 19.25 -0.64 -1.12
N TYR A 50 19.27 -0.60 0.21
CA TYR A 50 20.21 -1.36 1.05
C TYR A 50 19.46 -2.27 2.02
N GLY A 51 19.94 -3.51 2.16
CA GLY A 51 19.30 -4.54 2.99
C GLY A 51 18.63 -5.61 2.14
N LEU A 52 17.40 -5.99 2.51
CA LEU A 52 16.66 -7.02 1.79
C LEU A 52 16.04 -6.45 0.50
N ILE A 53 16.75 -6.65 -0.62
CA ILE A 53 16.39 -6.11 -1.94
C ILE A 53 15.12 -6.75 -2.53
N ASN A 54 14.62 -6.17 -3.62
CA ASN A 54 13.33 -6.49 -4.25
C ASN A 54 12.10 -6.23 -3.37
N GLN A 55 12.27 -5.43 -2.32
CA GLN A 55 11.16 -4.97 -1.49
C GLN A 55 10.64 -3.61 -1.92
N VAL A 56 9.31 -3.51 -1.94
CA VAL A 56 8.59 -2.24 -2.05
C VAL A 56 7.71 -2.08 -0.83
N HIS A 57 7.75 -0.89 -0.24
CA HIS A 57 6.96 -0.50 0.91
C HIS A 57 5.93 0.55 0.48
N VAL A 58 4.69 0.37 0.90
CA VAL A 58 3.63 1.35 0.69
C VAL A 58 3.06 1.74 2.04
N LEU A 59 3.06 3.04 2.32
CA LEU A 59 2.53 3.61 3.53
C LEU A 59 1.19 4.28 3.22
N TRP A 60 0.13 3.79 3.87
CA TRP A 60 -1.22 4.33 3.78
C TRP A 60 -1.62 5.00 5.08
N TRP A 61 -2.41 6.07 5.00
CA TRP A 61 -3.07 6.71 6.15
C TRP A 61 -4.57 6.46 6.10
N ASN A 62 -5.15 6.21 7.27
CA ASN A 62 -6.58 6.07 7.48
C ASN A 62 -6.95 6.83 8.77
N GLU A 63 -8.19 7.31 8.83
CA GLU A 63 -8.70 8.00 10.03
C GLU A 63 -8.65 7.10 11.27
N ASN A 64 -9.04 5.83 11.13
CA ASN A 64 -8.97 4.84 12.21
C ASN A 64 -8.91 3.39 11.65
N ALA A 65 -8.86 2.40 12.54
CA ALA A 65 -8.78 0.99 12.15
C ALA A 65 -10.06 0.49 11.43
N ASP A 66 -11.23 1.02 11.81
CA ASP A 66 -12.51 0.64 11.22
C ASP A 66 -12.66 1.22 9.80
N SER A 67 -12.29 2.49 9.59
CA SER A 67 -12.28 3.11 8.27
C SER A 67 -11.33 2.36 7.32
N ARG A 68 -10.18 1.90 7.83
CA ARG A 68 -9.24 1.04 7.10
C ARG A 68 -9.86 -0.31 6.73
N ALA A 69 -10.56 -0.96 7.67
CA ALA A 69 -11.25 -2.23 7.40
C ALA A 69 -12.36 -2.06 6.35
N ALA A 70 -13.19 -1.02 6.47
CA ALA A 70 -14.24 -0.69 5.51
C ALA A 70 -13.67 -0.40 4.12
N GLY A 71 -12.59 0.38 4.02
CA GLY A 71 -11.94 0.66 2.75
C GLY A 71 -11.39 -0.60 2.07
N ARG A 72 -10.80 -1.52 2.84
CA ARG A 72 -10.36 -2.82 2.31
C ARG A 72 -11.52 -3.69 1.84
N HIS A 73 -12.67 -3.64 2.52
CA HIS A 73 -13.86 -4.34 2.08
C HIS A 73 -14.35 -3.81 0.72
N VAL A 74 -14.46 -2.48 0.57
CA VAL A 74 -14.78 -1.84 -0.73
C VAL A 74 -13.78 -2.24 -1.81
N ALA A 75 -12.49 -2.30 -1.49
CA ALA A 75 -11.44 -2.74 -2.42
C ALA A 75 -11.66 -4.16 -2.94
N HIS A 76 -12.19 -5.06 -2.11
CA HIS A 76 -12.45 -6.44 -2.47
C HIS A 76 -13.69 -6.62 -3.35
N GLU A 77 -14.59 -5.64 -3.37
CA GLU A 77 -15.80 -5.67 -4.19
C GLU A 77 -15.66 -4.89 -5.51
N ASP A 78 -14.69 -3.96 -5.61
CA ASP A 78 -14.43 -3.23 -6.85
C ASP A 78 -13.67 -4.11 -7.86
N ALA A 79 -14.37 -4.52 -8.92
CA ALA A 79 -13.82 -5.35 -10.00
C ALA A 79 -12.56 -4.76 -10.65
N ARG A 80 -12.42 -3.42 -10.71
CA ARG A 80 -11.24 -2.74 -11.28
C ARG A 80 -10.03 -2.92 -10.38
N VAL A 81 -10.21 -2.78 -9.07
CA VAL A 81 -9.16 -3.03 -8.07
C VAL A 81 -8.76 -4.50 -8.10
N VAL A 82 -9.75 -5.40 -8.08
CA VAL A 82 -9.50 -6.85 -8.11
C VAL A 82 -8.71 -7.26 -9.37
N ALA A 83 -9.07 -6.73 -10.54
CA ALA A 83 -8.35 -7.01 -11.78
C ALA A 83 -6.91 -6.49 -11.75
N ALA A 84 -6.69 -5.23 -11.34
CA ALA A 84 -5.36 -4.64 -11.28
C ALA A 84 -4.45 -5.34 -10.25
N VAL A 85 -4.99 -5.65 -9.07
CA VAL A 85 -4.28 -6.42 -8.03
C VAL A 85 -3.94 -7.81 -8.56
N ARG A 86 -4.86 -8.50 -9.24
CA ARG A 86 -4.61 -9.84 -9.82
C ARG A 86 -3.42 -9.84 -10.77
N GLU A 87 -3.27 -8.82 -11.61
CA GLU A 87 -2.10 -8.73 -12.48
C GLU A 87 -0.82 -8.44 -11.70
N SER A 88 -0.87 -7.54 -10.70
CA SER A 88 0.30 -7.21 -9.89
C SER A 88 0.81 -8.39 -9.05
N VAL A 89 -0.09 -9.19 -8.45
CA VAL A 89 0.31 -10.27 -7.53
C VAL A 89 1.10 -11.40 -8.20
N ARG A 90 1.00 -11.53 -9.54
CA ARG A 90 1.77 -12.53 -10.31
C ARG A 90 3.29 -12.35 -10.17
N PHE A 91 3.71 -11.13 -9.86
CA PHE A 91 5.10 -10.75 -9.68
C PHE A 91 5.57 -10.77 -8.22
N LEU A 92 4.70 -11.13 -7.27
CA LEU A 92 5.03 -11.20 -5.85
C LEU A 92 5.47 -12.61 -5.45
N ASP A 93 6.44 -12.69 -4.55
CA ASP A 93 6.77 -13.90 -3.81
C ASP A 93 6.05 -13.93 -2.45
N SER A 94 5.97 -12.78 -1.77
CA SER A 94 5.23 -12.65 -0.52
C SER A 94 4.83 -11.20 -0.27
N GLN A 95 3.88 -11.01 0.66
CA GLN A 95 3.48 -9.69 1.15
C GLN A 95 3.15 -9.78 2.64
N ARG A 96 3.37 -8.69 3.36
CA ARG A 96 2.99 -8.54 4.77
C ARG A 96 2.58 -7.10 5.05
N ASN A 97 1.81 -6.88 6.12
CA ASN A 97 1.47 -5.54 6.57
C ASN A 97 1.61 -5.40 8.09
N ALA A 98 1.65 -4.15 8.54
CA ALA A 98 1.56 -3.78 9.94
C ALA A 98 0.67 -2.54 10.06
N LEU A 99 -0.17 -2.51 11.10
CA LEU A 99 -0.89 -1.32 11.52
C LEU A 99 -0.01 -0.55 12.51
N LEU A 100 0.20 0.73 12.26
CA LEU A 100 1.11 1.59 12.99
C LEU A 100 0.34 2.75 13.62
N ILE A 101 0.64 3.04 14.87
CA ILE A 101 0.12 4.19 15.61
C ILE A 101 1.27 5.21 15.69
N PRO A 102 1.09 6.45 15.19
CA PRO A 102 2.14 7.44 15.25
C PRO A 102 2.44 7.83 16.70
N ALA A 103 3.72 7.95 17.04
CA ALA A 103 4.13 8.47 18.35
C ALA A 103 3.69 9.94 18.52
N PRO A 104 3.53 10.45 19.76
CA PRO A 104 3.05 11.83 20.01
C PRO A 104 3.90 12.94 19.37
N PHE A 105 5.20 12.67 19.15
CA PHE A 105 6.15 13.59 18.53
C PHE A 105 6.34 13.35 17.01
N SER A 106 5.60 12.39 16.43
CA SER A 106 5.64 12.16 14.98
C SER A 106 5.20 13.42 14.23
N PRO A 107 5.92 13.84 13.17
CA PRO A 107 5.45 14.90 12.27
C PRO A 107 4.30 14.41 11.37
N LEU A 108 4.09 13.10 11.30
CA LEU A 108 2.98 12.41 10.65
C LEU A 108 1.93 12.02 11.71
N LYS A 109 1.51 12.98 12.53
CA LYS A 109 0.36 12.84 13.43
C LYS A 109 -0.78 13.73 12.96
#